data_AF-S8CJN1-F1
#
_entry.id   AF-S8CJN1-F1
#
_cell.length_a   1.000
_cell.length_b   1.000
_cell.length_c   1.000
_cell.angle_alpha   90.00
_cell.angle_beta   90.00
_cell.angle_gamma   90.00
#
_symmetry.space_group_name_H-M   'P 1'
#
loop_
_entity.id
_entity.type
_entity.pdbx_description
1 polymer ?
#
loop_
_entity_poly.entity_id
_entity_poly.type
_entity_poly.pdbx_seq_one_letter_code
_entity_poly.pdbx_strand_id
1 'polypeptide(L)' 'ETERAVSHEEGLALAKELGCLFLESSAKTRENVEQCFEELSLKIMEVPRLLEEGSTVKRNMLKQKQEHKPNPNGGCCS' A
#
# COMPACT_ATOMS: atom_id res chain seq x y z
N GLU A 1 7.43 19.21 -19.74
CA GLU A 1 6.47 18.99 -18.64
C GLU A 1 7.14 19.25 -17.31
N THR A 2 6.89 20.40 -16.69
CA THR A 2 7.44 20.76 -15.36
C THR A 2 6.44 21.48 -14.47
N GLU A 3 5.21 21.65 -14.94
CA GLU A 3 4.14 22.29 -14.16
C GLU A 3 3.40 21.21 -13.38
N ARG A 4 3.14 21.46 -12.10
CA ARG A 4 2.31 20.58 -11.29
C ARG A 4 0.88 20.64 -11.81
N ALA A 5 0.28 19.48 -12.10
CA ALA A 5 -1.12 19.40 -12.55
C ALA A 5 -2.13 19.61 -11.42
N VAL A 6 -1.68 19.48 -10.17
CA VAL A 6 -2.49 19.64 -8.96
C VAL A 6 -1.71 20.47 -7.94
N SER A 7 -2.39 21.38 -7.27
CA SER A 7 -1.84 22.11 -6.13
C SER A 7 -1.81 21.23 -4.87
N HIS A 8 -0.99 21.64 -3.92
CA HIS A 8 -0.94 20.99 -2.61
C HIS A 8 -2.27 21.14 -1.87
N GLU A 9 -2.88 22.33 -1.97
CA GLU A 9 -4.13 22.69 -1.31
C GLU A 9 -5.30 21.85 -1.82
N GLU A 10 -5.38 21.57 -3.12
CA GLU A 10 -6.39 20.70 -3.71
C GLU A 10 -6.28 19.27 -3.17
N GLY A 11 -5.06 18.71 -3.14
CA GLY A 11 -4.82 17.38 -2.58
C GLY A 11 -5.19 17.29 -1.10
N LEU A 12 -4.79 18.28 -0.31
CA LEU A 12 -5.11 18.36 1.11
C LEU A 12 -6.62 18.54 1.36
N ALA A 13 -7.31 19.33 0.54
CA ALA A 13 -8.75 19.55 0.65
C ALA A 13 -9.51 18.24 0.42
N LEU A 14 -9.17 17.50 -0.64
CA LEU A 14 -9.80 16.22 -0.95
C LEU A 14 -9.57 15.18 0.16
N ALA A 15 -8.34 15.10 0.69
CA ALA A 15 -8.05 14.18 1.78
C ALA A 15 -8.90 14.47 3.02
N LYS A 16 -9.11 15.76 3.37
CA LYS A 16 -10.00 16.17 4.45
C LYS A 16 -11.45 15.75 4.18
N GLU A 17 -11.94 15.93 2.96
CA GLU A 17 -13.29 15.52 2.57
C GLU A 17 -13.49 14.00 2.71
N LEU A 18 -12.50 13.20 2.31
CA LEU A 18 -12.54 11.74 2.39
C LEU A 18 -12.16 11.18 3.77
N GLY A 19 -11.78 12.02 4.74
CA GLY A 19 -11.31 11.58 6.05
C GLY A 19 -9.99 10.79 5.99
N CYS A 20 -9.14 11.10 5.03
CA CYS A 20 -7.86 10.43 4.79
C CYS A 20 -6.66 11.26 5.30
N LEU A 21 -5.55 10.57 5.59
CA LEU A 21 -4.25 11.23 5.77
C LEU A 21 -3.73 11.75 4.43
N PHE A 22 -2.90 12.79 4.45
CA PHE A 22 -2.28 13.36 3.26
C PHE A 22 -0.81 13.70 3.51
N LEU A 23 0.05 13.30 2.56
CA LEU A 23 1.47 13.63 2.55
C LEU A 23 1.99 13.57 1.11
N GLU A 24 2.59 14.66 0.61
CA GLU A 24 3.30 14.62 -0.67
C GLU A 24 4.64 13.90 -0.49
N SER A 25 4.96 12.98 -1.39
CA SER A 25 6.23 12.26 -1.37
C SER A 25 6.84 12.15 -2.77
N SER A 26 8.14 11.98 -2.83
CA SER A 26 8.87 11.77 -4.08
C SER A 26 9.76 10.55 -3.94
N ALA A 27 9.36 9.45 -4.59
CA ALA A 27 10.18 8.24 -4.66
C ALA A 27 11.54 8.50 -5.34
N LYS A 28 11.61 9.47 -6.26
CA LYS A 28 12.84 9.82 -6.99
C LYS A 28 13.89 10.47 -6.09
N THR A 29 13.46 11.38 -5.21
CA THR A 29 14.34 12.11 -4.28
C THR A 29 14.34 11.52 -2.88
N ARG A 30 13.52 10.49 -2.65
CA ARG A 30 13.26 9.85 -1.35
C ARG A 30 12.58 10.77 -0.33
N GLU A 31 12.02 11.89 -0.77
CA GLU A 31 11.35 12.85 0.11
C GLU A 31 10.06 12.23 0.66
N ASN A 32 9.90 12.30 1.98
CA ASN A 32 8.72 11.86 2.76
C ASN A 32 8.30 10.39 2.61
N VAL A 33 9.05 9.57 1.86
CA VAL A 33 8.70 8.16 1.64
C VAL A 33 8.63 7.40 2.97
N GLU A 34 9.64 7.55 3.83
CA GLU A 34 9.70 6.87 5.13
C GLU A 34 8.57 7.32 6.06
N GLN A 35 8.36 8.64 6.16
CA GLN A 35 7.29 9.24 6.95
C GLN A 35 5.89 8.77 6.49
N CYS A 36 5.65 8.60 5.18
CA CYS A 36 4.37 8.05 4.69
C CYS A 36 4.05 6.68 5.31
N PHE A 37 5.04 5.78 5.38
CA PHE A 37 4.84 4.45 5.94
C PHE A 37 4.76 4.46 7.46
N GLU A 38 5.54 5.30 8.13
CA GLU A 38 5.50 5.44 9.58
C GLU A 38 4.14 5.95 10.06
N GLU A 39 3.66 7.07 9.52
CA GLU A 39 2.38 7.67 9.90
C GLU A 39 1.21 6.71 9.66
N LEU A 40 1.20 6.03 8.51
CA LEU A 40 0.18 5.02 8.22
C LEU A 40 0.22 3.86 9.21
N SER A 41 1.42 3.34 9.52
CA SER A 41 1.59 2.23 10.44
C SER A 41 1.13 2.58 11.84
N LEU A 42 1.48 3.78 12.32
CA LEU A 42 1.03 4.29 13.62
C LEU A 42 -0.50 4.41 13.67
N LYS A 43 -1.14 4.96 12.64
CA LYS A 43 -2.61 5.07 12.60
C LYS A 43 -3.34 3.73 12.56
N ILE A 44 -2.76 2.70 11.93
CA ILE A 44 -3.34 1.35 11.98
C ILE A 44 -3.28 0.79 13.41
N MET A 45 -2.16 0.98 14.10
CA MET A 45 -1.96 0.50 15.48
C MET A 45 -2.90 1.19 16.48
N GLU A 46 -3.31 2.43 16.21
CA GLU A 46 -4.30 3.17 17.02
C GLU A 46 -5.73 2.60 16.95
N VAL A 47 -6.03 1.69 16.00
CA VAL A 47 -7.37 1.12 15.82
C VAL A 47 -7.34 -0.39 16.13
N PRO A 48 -7.62 -0.82 17.39
CA PRO A 48 -7.49 -2.21 17.83
C PRO A 48 -8.21 -3.23 16.95
N ARG A 49 -9.39 -2.88 16.41
CA ARG A 49 -10.18 -3.76 15.54
C ARG A 49 -9.42 -4.18 14.27
N LEU A 50 -8.58 -3.30 13.72
CA LEU A 50 -7.80 -3.61 12.52
C LEU A 50 -6.69 -4.65 12.80
N LEU A 51 -6.26 -4.79 14.05
CA LEU A 51 -5.25 -5.78 14.46
C LEU A 51 -5.88 -7.18 14.63
N GLU A 52 -7.13 -7.23 15.10
CA GLU A 52 -7.85 -8.48 15.34
C GLU A 52 -8.26 -9.17 14.03
N GLU A 53 -8.72 -8.40 13.03
CA GLU A 53 -9.21 -8.92 11.75
C GLU A 53 -8.08 -9.39 10.81
N GLY A 54 -6.84 -8.91 10.99
CA GLY A 54 -5.67 -9.33 10.21
C GLY A 54 -5.17 -10.76 10.51
N SER A 55 -5.68 -11.41 11.56
CA SER A 55 -5.21 -12.72 12.04
C SER A 55 -5.88 -13.92 11.33
N THR A 56 -7.03 -13.73 10.69
CA THR A 56 -7.78 -14.84 10.05
C THR A 56 -7.25 -15.20 8.66
N VAL A 57 -6.59 -14.29 7.94
CA VAL A 57 -6.10 -14.55 6.57
C VAL A 57 -4.80 -15.35 6.53
N LYS A 58 -3.98 -15.35 7.61
CA LYS A 58 -2.62 -15.91 7.58
C LYS A 58 -2.48 -17.41 7.91
N ARG A 59 -3.55 -18.16 8.24
CA ARG A 59 -3.39 -19.60 8.56
C ARG A 59 -3.42 -20.54 7.34
N ASN A 60 -3.94 -20.11 6.19
CA ASN A 60 -4.19 -21.03 5.08
C ASN A 60 -3.19 -20.96 3.91
N MET A 61 -2.27 -19.99 3.89
CA MET A 61 -1.35 -19.83 2.75
C MET A 61 -0.02 -20.59 2.86
N LEU A 62 0.33 -21.10 4.04
CA LEU A 62 1.61 -21.83 4.26
C LEU A 62 1.52 -23.34 4.02
N LYS A 63 0.33 -23.90 3.72
CA LYS A 63 0.16 -25.34 3.49
C LYS A 63 0.08 -25.77 2.02
N GLN A 64 0.03 -24.85 1.06
CA GLN A 64 -0.10 -25.20 -0.37
C GLN A 64 1.22 -25.05 -1.14
N LYS A 65 2.29 -25.67 -0.64
CA LYS A 65 3.47 -25.98 -1.46
C LYS A 65 3.90 -27.43 -1.25
N GLN A 66 3.05 -28.36 -1.66
CA GLN A 66 3.50 -29.68 -2.08
C GLN A 66 2.96 -29.95 -3.50
N GLU A 67 3.94 -30.13 -4.40
CA GLU A 67 3.90 -30.72 -5.74
C GLU A 67 3.11 -30.01 -6.86
N HIS A 68 3.81 -29.17 -7.62
CA HIS A 68 3.48 -28.90 -9.02
C HIS A 68 4.57 -29.54 -9.90
N LYS A 69 4.20 -30.58 -10.66
CA LYS A 69 5.03 -31.13 -11.75
C LYS A 69 5.14 -30.08 -12.87
N PRO A 70 6.31 -29.86 -13.50
CA PRO A 70 6.42 -28.94 -14.63
C PRO A 70 5.82 -29.61 -15.88
N ASN A 71 4.81 -28.96 -16.49
CA ASN A 71 4.33 -29.27 -17.84
C ASN A 71 5.03 -28.30 -18.82
N PRO A 72 5.68 -28.75 -19.91
CA PRO A 72 6.65 -27.93 -20.65
C PRO A 72 6.07 -26.99 -21.72
N ASN A 73 4.75 -26.75 -21.82
CA ASN A 73 4.15 -26.00 -22.93
C ASN A 73 3.19 -24.88 -22.48
N GLY A 74 3.72 -23.79 -21.94
CA GLY A 74 2.95 -22.58 -21.66
C GLY A 74 3.72 -21.33 -22.04
N GLY A 75 3.56 -20.88 -23.29
CA GLY A 75 4.22 -19.69 -23.84
C GLY A 75 3.83 -18.40 -23.12
N CYS A 76 4.83 -17.56 -22.86
CA CYS A 76 4.69 -16.22 -22.31
C CYS A 76 4.31 -15.24 -23.42
N CYS A 77 3.30 -14.40 -23.20
CA CYS A 77 2.87 -13.34 -24.11
C CYS A 77 3.73 -12.08 -23.93
N SER A 78 4.08 -11.46 -25.07
CA SER A 78 4.79 -10.18 -25.21
C SER A 78 3.96 -8.98 -24.76
#